data_AF-A0A1A0QTT7-F1
#
_entry.id   AF-A0A1A0QTT7-F1
#
_cell.length_a   1.000
_cell.length_b   1.000
_cell.length_c   1.000
_cell.angle_alpha   90.00
_cell.angle_beta   90.00
_cell.angle_gamma   90.00
#
_symmetry.space_group_name_H-M   'P 1'
#
loop_
_entity.id
_entity.type
_entity.pdbx_description
1 polymer ?
#
loop_
_entity_poly.entity_id
_entity_poly.type
_entity_poly.pdbx_seq_one_letter_code
_entity_poly.pdbx_strand_id
1 'polypeptide(L)'
;MVRWAVRSAKVTVMRNSVPEATEDYDVDRVHVSPADQRPVSDAAIHPATLAFALIAAAILVAVGLLWLLRAAAHLFSSDIFDTFPLFPLAVIGGFVVQWVATRTRQAHKIDKRSVAGISSVALDALLVCAIGTMSLAVLGSNVPAILVFAVIGVLWSTVALLWLGRRFHPTHWFEHAIADFGQSQGNVVTGFVLADMVDPERRTSTADDYGYKQLPYEPILGGGLLTAMSVPLITGIGLPAFTIASFVLLALVGVWGMRRRSTNRVA
;
A
#
# COMPACT_ATOMS: atom_id res chain seq x y z
N MET A 1 -15.18 -10.61 10.02
CA MET A 1 -15.58 -11.08 8.67
C MET A 1 -15.20 -12.53 8.41
N VAL A 2 -13.95 -12.97 8.64
CA VAL A 2 -13.52 -14.37 8.42
C VAL A 2 -14.42 -15.41 9.11
N ARG A 3 -14.66 -15.28 10.43
CA ARG A 3 -15.56 -16.19 11.18
C ARG A 3 -16.99 -16.25 10.61
N TRP A 4 -17.49 -15.14 10.08
CA TRP A 4 -18.81 -15.09 9.46
C TRP A 4 -18.83 -15.85 8.13
N ALA A 5 -17.80 -15.69 7.30
CA ALA A 5 -17.71 -16.35 6.01
C ALA A 5 -17.61 -17.88 6.15
N VAL A 6 -16.77 -18.37 7.06
CA VAL A 6 -16.65 -19.82 7.34
C VAL A 6 -17.98 -20.44 7.78
N ARG A 7 -18.81 -19.70 8.53
CA ARG A 7 -20.13 -20.17 8.99
C ARG A 7 -21.23 -20.01 7.95
N SER A 8 -21.00 -19.25 6.89
CA SER A 8 -22.05 -18.87 5.93
C SER A 8 -22.11 -19.87 4.77
N ALA A 9 -23.24 -20.54 4.61
CA ALA A 9 -23.48 -21.43 3.46
C ALA A 9 -23.46 -20.71 2.09
N LYS A 10 -23.47 -19.35 2.09
CA LYS A 10 -23.46 -18.53 0.88
C LYS A 10 -22.05 -18.13 0.41
N VAL A 11 -21.02 -18.44 1.19
CA VAL A 11 -19.63 -18.07 0.92
C VAL A 11 -18.78 -19.34 0.92
N THR A 12 -18.21 -19.68 -0.24
CA THR A 12 -17.19 -20.72 -0.33
C THR A 12 -15.86 -20.11 0.08
N VAL A 13 -15.21 -20.71 1.06
CA VAL A 13 -13.84 -20.39 1.49
C VAL A 13 -13.01 -21.67 1.44
N MET A 14 -11.72 -21.58 1.10
CA MET A 14 -10.82 -22.74 1.12
C MET A 14 -10.62 -23.34 2.51
N ARG A 15 -10.81 -22.53 3.54
CA ARG A 15 -10.73 -22.94 4.92
C ARG A 15 -11.94 -23.78 5.35
N ASN A 16 -11.68 -24.98 5.86
CA ASN A 16 -12.70 -25.94 6.28
C ASN A 16 -13.15 -25.81 7.76
N SER A 17 -12.42 -25.06 8.59
CA SER A 17 -12.67 -24.92 10.03
C SER A 17 -12.67 -23.45 10.47
N VAL A 18 -13.29 -23.12 11.60
CA VAL A 18 -13.27 -21.75 12.14
C VAL A 18 -11.87 -21.43 12.67
N PRO A 19 -11.34 -20.20 12.48
CA PRO A 19 -10.08 -19.78 13.09
C PRO A 19 -10.07 -19.97 14.61
N GLU A 20 -9.11 -20.76 15.08
CA GLU A 20 -8.86 -21.00 16.50
C GLU A 20 -7.91 -19.93 17.06
N ALA A 21 -7.98 -19.67 18.37
CA ALA A 21 -7.12 -18.68 19.03
C ALA A 21 -5.65 -19.15 19.15
N THR A 22 -5.40 -20.44 18.92
CA THR A 22 -4.09 -21.09 18.95
C THR A 22 -3.33 -20.96 17.64
N GLU A 23 -3.98 -20.54 16.57
CA GLU A 23 -3.34 -20.34 15.27
C GLU A 23 -2.55 -19.03 15.25
N ASP A 24 -1.30 -19.13 14.84
CA ASP A 24 -0.36 -18.03 14.86
C ASP A 24 -0.44 -17.20 13.56
N TYR A 25 -1.28 -16.17 13.59
CA TYR A 25 -1.42 -15.17 12.55
C TYR A 25 -0.86 -13.82 12.99
N ASP A 26 0.30 -13.85 13.65
CA ASP A 26 0.99 -12.62 14.03
C ASP A 26 1.37 -11.82 12.77
N VAL A 27 0.96 -10.55 12.77
CA VAL A 27 1.24 -9.59 11.70
C VAL A 27 2.75 -9.49 11.48
N ASP A 28 3.55 -9.62 12.54
CA ASP A 28 5.01 -9.52 12.48
C ASP A 28 5.66 -10.73 11.79
N ARG A 29 4.94 -11.85 11.64
CA ARG A 29 5.42 -13.06 10.95
C ARG A 29 5.03 -13.10 9.49
N VAL A 30 4.09 -12.26 9.07
CA VAL A 30 3.65 -12.19 7.68
C VAL A 30 4.66 -11.37 6.87
N HIS A 31 5.63 -12.07 6.30
CA HIS A 31 6.67 -11.45 5.50
C HIS A 31 6.15 -11.18 4.07
N VAL A 32 6.01 -9.90 3.73
CA VAL A 32 5.64 -9.44 2.37
C VAL A 32 6.77 -9.72 1.35
N SER A 33 7.97 -10.07 1.82
CA SER A 33 9.13 -10.46 0.99
C SER A 33 9.84 -11.67 1.59
N PRO A 34 10.43 -12.56 0.78
CA PRO A 34 11.17 -13.72 1.28
C PRO A 34 12.23 -13.28 2.30
N ALA A 35 12.20 -13.91 3.49
CA ALA A 35 13.20 -13.69 4.52
C ALA A 35 14.60 -13.90 3.92
N ASP A 36 15.47 -12.90 4.05
CA ASP A 36 16.81 -12.98 3.50
C ASP A 36 17.65 -13.89 4.40
N GLN A 37 17.80 -15.16 4.00
CA GLN A 37 18.55 -16.17 4.73
C GLN A 37 20.06 -16.11 4.47
N ARG A 38 20.57 -15.00 3.92
CA ARG A 38 21.97 -14.92 3.49
C ARG A 38 22.90 -14.70 4.69
N PRO A 39 24.05 -15.39 4.74
CA PRO A 39 25.07 -15.14 5.75
C PRO A 39 25.60 -13.71 5.61
N VAL A 40 25.83 -13.06 6.76
CA VAL A 40 26.36 -11.70 6.85
C VAL A 40 27.74 -11.69 6.19
N SER A 41 27.87 -10.93 5.09
CA SER A 41 29.16 -10.72 4.41
C SER A 41 30.09 -9.95 5.33
N ASP A 42 31.32 -10.41 5.46
CA ASP A 42 32.42 -9.74 6.16
C ASP A 42 32.92 -8.55 5.30
N ALA A 43 32.13 -7.47 5.29
CA ALA A 43 32.43 -6.25 4.56
C ALA A 43 33.17 -5.26 5.48
N ALA A 44 34.17 -4.57 4.95
CA ALA A 44 34.94 -3.55 5.69
C ALA A 44 34.11 -2.35 6.20
N ILE A 45 32.87 -2.20 5.71
CA ILE A 45 31.93 -1.14 6.12
C ILE A 45 30.76 -1.80 6.86
N HIS A 46 30.42 -1.26 8.02
CA HIS A 46 29.29 -1.75 8.81
C HIS A 46 27.99 -1.71 8.00
N PRO A 47 27.18 -2.78 7.96
CA PRO A 47 25.97 -2.87 7.14
C PRO A 47 24.98 -1.71 7.35
N ALA A 48 24.82 -1.26 8.60
CA ALA A 48 23.99 -0.10 8.93
C ALA A 48 24.49 1.20 8.30
N THR A 49 25.80 1.44 8.26
CA THR A 49 26.39 2.63 7.63
C THR A 49 26.16 2.61 6.13
N LEU A 50 26.34 1.45 5.50
CA LEU A 50 26.06 1.29 4.07
C LEU A 50 24.57 1.49 3.77
N ALA A 51 23.67 0.91 4.56
CA ALA A 51 22.23 1.09 4.41
C ALA A 51 21.83 2.56 4.53
N PHE A 52 22.35 3.28 5.54
CA PHE A 52 22.11 4.71 5.70
C PHE A 52 22.61 5.51 4.49
N ALA A 53 23.82 5.22 3.99
CA ALA A 53 24.37 5.88 2.82
C ALA A 53 23.53 5.64 1.56
N LEU A 54 23.03 4.41 1.36
CA LEU A 54 22.17 4.06 0.23
C LEU A 54 20.80 4.73 0.31
N ILE A 55 20.20 4.83 1.51
CA ILE A 55 18.95 5.57 1.74
C ILE A 55 19.17 7.06 1.46
N ALA A 56 20.26 7.64 1.97
CA ALA A 56 20.61 9.03 1.69
C ALA A 56 20.81 9.28 0.19
N ALA A 57 21.50 8.35 -0.51
CA ALA A 57 21.65 8.41 -1.96
C ALA A 57 20.30 8.34 -2.69
N ALA A 58 19.38 7.49 -2.26
CA ALA A 58 18.04 7.41 -2.82
C ALA A 58 17.26 8.73 -2.66
N ILE A 59 17.36 9.37 -1.49
CA ILE A 59 16.77 10.70 -1.23
C ILE A 59 17.41 11.77 -2.13
N LEU A 60 18.73 11.77 -2.29
CA LEU A 60 19.43 12.71 -3.17
C LEU A 60 19.00 12.56 -4.62
N VAL A 61 18.84 11.33 -5.12
CA VAL A 61 18.30 11.06 -6.46
C VAL A 61 16.89 11.60 -6.60
N ALA A 62 16.04 11.40 -5.58
CA ALA A 62 14.67 11.90 -5.58
C ALA A 62 14.59 13.44 -5.60
N VAL A 63 15.42 14.11 -4.80
CA VAL A 63 15.52 15.58 -4.77
C VAL A 63 16.04 16.12 -6.10
N GLY A 64 17.08 15.50 -6.67
CA GLY A 64 17.61 15.86 -7.98
C GLY A 64 16.56 15.70 -9.08
N LEU A 65 15.77 14.62 -9.04
CA LEU A 65 14.66 14.40 -9.97
C LEU A 65 13.57 15.47 -9.82
N LEU A 66 13.22 15.84 -8.58
CA LEU A 66 12.25 16.91 -8.33
C LEU A 66 12.72 18.25 -8.90
N TRP A 67 13.99 18.60 -8.68
CA TRP A 67 14.56 19.84 -9.22
C TRP A 67 14.58 19.84 -10.75
N LEU A 68 14.92 18.71 -11.37
CA LEU A 68 14.86 18.58 -12.83
C LEU A 68 13.42 18.76 -13.35
N LEU A 69 12.43 18.15 -12.69
CA LEU A 69 11.03 18.30 -13.06
C LEU A 69 10.54 19.75 -12.93
N ARG A 70 10.91 20.44 -11.84
CA ARG A 70 10.60 21.86 -11.65
C ARG A 70 11.26 22.73 -12.71
N ALA A 71 12.56 22.56 -12.94
CA ALA A 71 13.28 23.29 -13.98
C ALA A 71 12.65 23.08 -15.37
N ALA A 72 12.27 21.85 -15.70
CA ALA A 72 11.59 21.52 -16.94
C ALA A 72 10.21 22.20 -17.05
N ALA A 73 9.41 22.23 -15.98
CA ALA A 73 8.09 22.85 -16.01
C ALA A 73 8.14 24.39 -16.05
N HIS A 74 9.11 25.02 -15.39
CA HIS A 74 9.29 26.46 -15.48
C HIS A 74 9.72 26.91 -16.88
N LEU A 75 10.40 26.06 -17.67
CA LEU A 75 10.65 26.33 -19.10
C LEU A 75 9.35 26.48 -19.91
N PHE A 76 8.26 25.85 -19.46
CA PHE A 76 6.92 25.97 -20.05
C PHE A 76 6.00 26.90 -19.24
N SER A 77 6.55 27.75 -18.36
CA SER A 77 5.80 28.67 -17.49
C SER A 77 4.73 27.98 -16.62
N SER A 78 5.02 26.75 -16.17
CA SER A 78 4.13 25.95 -15.33
C SER A 78 4.77 25.66 -13.98
N ASP A 79 4.03 25.90 -12.90
CA ASP A 79 4.49 25.68 -11.52
C ASP A 79 3.93 24.38 -10.91
N ILE A 80 3.45 23.46 -11.77
CA ILE A 80 2.76 22.23 -11.35
C ILE A 80 3.60 21.33 -10.42
N PHE A 81 4.94 21.38 -10.52
CA PHE A 81 5.84 20.56 -9.71
C PHE A 81 6.35 21.23 -8.43
N ASP A 82 5.94 22.47 -8.14
CA ASP A 82 6.40 23.18 -6.94
C ASP A 82 5.78 22.61 -5.67
N THR A 83 4.49 22.26 -5.72
CA THR A 83 3.78 21.58 -4.63
C THR A 83 3.89 20.05 -4.69
N PHE A 84 4.64 19.52 -5.66
CA PHE A 84 4.75 18.07 -5.84
C PHE A 84 5.48 17.43 -4.65
N PRO A 85 4.99 16.30 -4.10
CA PRO A 85 5.54 15.71 -2.90
C PRO A 85 6.83 14.98 -3.24
N LEU A 86 7.80 15.00 -2.33
CA LEU A 86 9.05 14.26 -2.53
C LEU A 86 8.85 12.73 -2.44
N PHE A 87 7.84 12.27 -1.70
CA PHE A 87 7.62 10.85 -1.40
C PHE A 87 7.55 9.94 -2.65
N PRO A 88 6.72 10.22 -3.69
CA PRO A 88 6.71 9.38 -4.90
C PRO A 88 8.07 9.32 -5.60
N LEU A 89 8.84 10.41 -5.57
CA LEU A 89 10.17 10.46 -6.16
C LEU A 89 11.19 9.71 -5.30
N ALA A 90 11.01 9.65 -3.97
CA ALA A 90 11.83 8.84 -3.08
C ALA A 90 11.71 7.34 -3.38
N VAL A 91 10.51 6.86 -3.74
CA VAL A 91 10.32 5.48 -4.22
C VAL A 91 11.12 5.23 -5.51
N ILE A 92 11.07 6.17 -6.46
CA ILE A 92 11.86 6.08 -7.70
C ILE A 92 13.36 6.12 -7.38
N GLY A 93 13.80 6.99 -6.45
CA GLY A 93 15.18 7.07 -6.00
C GLY A 93 15.68 5.75 -5.40
N GLY A 94 14.87 5.11 -4.55
CA GLY A 94 15.17 3.79 -4.00
C GLY A 94 15.28 2.72 -5.07
N PHE A 95 14.34 2.72 -6.03
CA PHE A 95 14.40 1.83 -7.19
C PHE A 95 15.66 2.04 -8.03
N VAL A 96 16.04 3.28 -8.32
CA VAL A 96 17.25 3.62 -9.09
C VAL A 96 18.49 3.11 -8.37
N VAL A 97 18.61 3.36 -7.06
CA VAL A 97 19.74 2.85 -6.25
C VAL A 97 19.79 1.33 -6.27
N GLN A 98 18.65 0.65 -6.07
CA GLN A 98 18.56 -0.81 -6.12
C GLN A 98 18.91 -1.36 -7.52
N TRP A 99 18.45 -0.70 -8.57
CA TRP A 99 18.71 -1.07 -9.96
C TRP A 99 20.19 -0.93 -10.30
N VAL A 100 20.84 0.18 -9.91
CA VAL A 100 22.29 0.37 -10.07
C VAL A 100 23.07 -0.68 -9.30
N ALA A 101 22.71 -0.97 -8.05
CA ALA A 101 23.36 -2.02 -7.27
C ALA A 101 23.23 -3.40 -7.91
N THR A 102 22.08 -3.69 -8.52
CA THR A 102 21.83 -4.96 -9.23
C THR A 102 22.65 -5.03 -10.52
N ARG A 103 22.67 -3.95 -11.32
CA ARG A 103 23.47 -3.86 -12.56
C ARG A 103 24.97 -3.98 -12.31
N THR A 104 25.46 -3.40 -11.22
CA THR A 104 26.87 -3.48 -10.81
C THR A 104 27.22 -4.77 -10.06
N ARG A 105 26.26 -5.70 -9.91
CA ARG A 105 26.38 -6.95 -9.13
C ARG A 105 26.73 -6.74 -7.65
N GLN A 106 26.50 -5.54 -7.11
CA GLN A 106 26.75 -5.18 -5.71
C GLN A 106 25.51 -5.31 -4.83
N ALA A 107 24.35 -5.71 -5.37
CA ALA A 107 23.10 -5.87 -4.62
C ALA A 107 23.23 -6.82 -3.41
N HIS A 108 24.18 -7.75 -3.43
CA HIS A 108 24.48 -8.65 -2.31
C HIS A 108 25.03 -7.93 -1.07
N LYS A 109 25.54 -6.70 -1.21
CA LYS A 109 26.04 -5.89 -0.08
C LYS A 109 24.93 -5.15 0.68
N ILE A 110 23.73 -5.08 0.11
CA ILE A 110 22.60 -4.38 0.73
C ILE A 110 22.00 -5.32 1.77
N ASP A 111 22.27 -5.04 3.04
CA ASP A 111 21.65 -5.76 4.15
C ASP A 111 20.23 -5.26 4.40
N LYS A 112 19.24 -6.10 4.09
CA LYS A 112 17.83 -5.77 4.27
C LYS A 112 17.47 -5.53 5.73
N ARG A 113 18.15 -6.20 6.68
CA ARG A 113 17.88 -6.03 8.11
C ARG A 113 18.27 -4.64 8.59
N SER A 114 19.42 -4.14 8.15
CA SER A 114 19.86 -2.77 8.42
C SER A 114 18.92 -1.73 7.81
N VAL A 115 18.49 -1.92 6.56
CA VAL A 115 17.50 -1.03 5.90
C VAL A 115 16.18 -1.04 6.65
N ALA A 116 15.69 -2.22 7.05
CA ALA A 116 14.47 -2.37 7.84
C ALA A 116 14.58 -1.69 9.20
N GLY A 117 15.70 -1.87 9.92
CA GLY A 117 15.93 -1.23 11.21
C GLY A 117 15.92 0.29 11.14
N ILE A 118 16.58 0.88 10.13
CA ILE A 118 16.54 2.34 9.90
C ILE A 118 15.10 2.78 9.56
N SER A 119 14.38 2.00 8.75
CA SER A 119 13.00 2.28 8.38
C SER A 119 12.08 2.27 9.60
N SER A 120 12.22 1.31 10.52
CA SER A 120 11.47 1.27 11.78
C SER A 120 11.71 2.51 12.63
N VAL A 121 12.96 2.93 12.81
CA VAL A 121 13.29 4.16 13.56
C VAL A 121 12.69 5.39 12.88
N ALA A 122 12.74 5.47 11.55
CA ALA A 122 12.15 6.57 10.80
C ALA A 122 10.61 6.59 10.92
N LEU A 123 9.96 5.43 10.92
CA LEU A 123 8.51 5.31 11.14
C LEU A 123 8.13 5.74 12.56
N ASP A 124 8.88 5.33 13.59
CA ASP A 124 8.64 5.75 14.96
C ASP A 124 8.77 7.27 15.12
N ALA A 125 9.82 7.86 14.53
CA ALA A 125 10.01 9.31 14.52
C ALA A 125 8.85 10.02 13.80
N LEU A 126 8.40 9.48 12.65
CA LEU A 126 7.25 10.01 11.92
C LEU A 126 5.96 9.93 12.74
N LEU A 127 5.72 8.82 13.45
CA LEU A 127 4.56 8.64 14.33
C LEU A 127 4.58 9.65 15.49
N VAL A 128 5.73 9.81 16.16
CA VAL A 128 5.89 10.78 17.25
C VAL A 128 5.66 12.20 16.74
N CYS A 129 6.21 12.58 15.60
CA CYS A 129 5.98 13.89 14.98
C CYS A 129 4.51 14.09 14.58
N ALA A 130 3.86 13.07 14.01
CA ALA A 130 2.45 13.14 13.62
C ALA A 130 1.54 13.35 14.84
N ILE A 131 1.74 12.58 15.90
CA ILE A 131 0.98 12.74 17.16
C ILE A 131 1.29 14.10 17.79
N GLY A 132 2.56 14.51 17.82
CA GLY A 132 2.99 15.77 18.43
C GLY A 132 2.50 17.03 17.72
N THR A 133 2.26 16.97 16.41
CA THR A 133 1.74 18.11 15.61
C THR A 133 0.22 18.18 15.59
N MET A 134 -0.47 17.17 16.10
CA MET A 134 -1.93 17.08 16.08
C MET A 134 -2.56 17.86 17.23
N SER A 135 -3.49 18.77 16.93
CA SER A 135 -4.17 19.57 17.95
C SER A 135 -5.28 18.78 18.64
N LEU A 136 -5.12 18.54 19.95
CA LEU A 136 -6.13 17.85 20.76
C LEU A 136 -7.45 18.64 20.85
N ALA A 137 -7.37 19.98 20.77
CA ALA A 137 -8.55 20.84 20.75
C ALA A 137 -9.36 20.69 19.46
N VAL A 138 -8.68 20.61 18.31
CA VAL A 138 -9.33 20.34 17.01
C VAL A 138 -9.94 18.94 17.00
N LEU A 139 -9.27 17.96 17.60
CA LEU A 139 -9.79 16.61 17.70
C LEU A 139 -11.09 16.57 18.53
N GLY A 140 -11.06 17.20 19.71
CA GLY A 140 -12.19 17.27 20.63
C GLY A 140 -13.42 17.96 20.02
N SER A 141 -13.20 19.04 19.25
CA SER A 141 -14.30 19.75 18.59
C SER A 141 -14.90 19.02 17.39
N ASN A 142 -14.18 18.05 16.82
CA ASN A 142 -14.59 17.31 15.62
C ASN A 142 -14.89 15.82 15.86
N VAL A 143 -15.03 15.39 17.12
CA VAL A 143 -15.37 13.98 17.45
C VAL A 143 -16.59 13.46 16.67
N PRO A 144 -17.70 14.21 16.53
CA PRO A 144 -18.84 13.73 15.73
C PRO A 144 -18.48 13.46 14.26
N ALA A 145 -17.70 14.36 13.64
CA ALA A 145 -17.26 14.19 12.25
C ALA A 145 -16.35 12.98 12.10
N ILE A 146 -15.42 12.77 13.03
CA ILE A 146 -14.50 11.63 13.04
C ILE A 146 -15.28 10.32 13.15
N LEU A 147 -16.27 10.25 14.04
CA LEU A 147 -17.11 9.07 14.18
C LEU A 147 -17.91 8.79 12.90
N VAL A 148 -18.48 9.83 12.29
CA VAL A 148 -19.20 9.68 11.01
C VAL A 148 -18.27 9.15 9.92
N PHE A 149 -17.08 9.73 9.75
CA PHE A 149 -16.11 9.26 8.76
C PHE A 149 -15.62 7.84 9.05
N ALA A 150 -15.39 7.49 10.30
CA ALA A 150 -15.01 6.14 10.70
C ALA A 150 -16.10 5.12 10.34
N VAL A 151 -17.36 5.42 10.68
CA VAL A 151 -18.51 4.56 10.35
C VAL A 151 -18.68 4.43 8.84
N ILE A 152 -18.61 5.54 8.10
CA ILE A 152 -18.69 5.52 6.63
C ILE A 152 -17.55 4.69 6.05
N GLY A 153 -16.32 4.84 6.54
CA GLY A 153 -15.16 4.08 6.08
C GLY A 153 -15.34 2.58 6.26
N VAL A 154 -15.76 2.14 7.45
CA VAL A 154 -16.01 0.71 7.74
C VAL A 154 -17.20 0.16 6.95
N LEU A 155 -18.27 0.94 6.81
CA LEU A 155 -19.43 0.53 6.01
C LEU A 155 -19.04 0.40 4.54
N TRP A 156 -18.30 1.37 4.00
CA TRP A 156 -17.82 1.35 2.62
C TRP A 156 -16.91 0.15 2.36
N SER A 157 -15.91 -0.10 3.21
CA SER A 157 -15.02 -1.26 3.04
C SER A 157 -15.77 -2.58 3.13
N THR A 158 -16.76 -2.68 4.03
CA THR A 158 -17.63 -3.85 4.15
C THR A 158 -18.50 -4.06 2.91
N VAL A 159 -19.12 -2.99 2.39
CA VAL A 159 -19.92 -3.04 1.17
C VAL A 159 -19.05 -3.41 -0.04
N ALA A 160 -17.86 -2.84 -0.14
CA ALA A 160 -16.90 -3.17 -1.21
C ALA A 160 -16.51 -4.65 -1.15
N LEU A 161 -16.20 -5.19 0.04
CA LEU A 161 -15.92 -6.61 0.21
C LEU A 161 -17.10 -7.49 -0.24
N LEU A 162 -18.31 -7.23 0.26
CA LEU A 162 -19.47 -8.10 0.03
C LEU A 162 -20.05 -7.98 -1.38
N TRP A 163 -20.05 -6.77 -1.96
CA TRP A 163 -20.69 -6.48 -3.24
C TRP A 163 -19.67 -6.39 -4.39
N LEU A 164 -18.64 -5.56 -4.27
CA LEU A 164 -17.60 -5.41 -5.30
C LEU A 164 -16.74 -6.68 -5.40
N GLY A 165 -16.37 -7.30 -4.27
CA GLY A 165 -15.56 -8.52 -4.26
C GLY A 165 -16.14 -9.63 -5.14
N ARG A 166 -17.44 -9.91 -4.98
CA ARG A 166 -18.19 -10.88 -5.79
C ARG A 166 -18.29 -10.50 -7.27
N ARG A 167 -18.19 -9.20 -7.58
CA ARG A 167 -18.31 -8.66 -8.94
C ARG A 167 -16.96 -8.58 -9.67
N PHE A 168 -15.87 -8.37 -8.96
CA PHE A 168 -14.52 -8.35 -9.56
C PHE A 168 -13.89 -9.73 -9.66
N HIS A 169 -14.03 -10.57 -8.63
CA HIS A 169 -13.35 -11.86 -8.59
C HIS A 169 -14.29 -13.00 -9.01
N PRO A 170 -14.00 -13.72 -10.10
CA PRO A 170 -14.83 -14.84 -10.57
C PRO A 170 -14.63 -16.12 -9.76
N THR A 171 -13.41 -16.36 -9.28
CA THR A 171 -12.98 -17.49 -8.47
C THR A 171 -12.46 -16.96 -7.13
N HIS A 172 -12.57 -17.75 -6.05
CA HIS A 172 -12.04 -17.43 -4.72
C HIS A 172 -12.31 -15.97 -4.28
N TRP A 173 -13.53 -15.50 -4.55
CA TRP A 173 -13.83 -14.07 -4.50
C TRP A 173 -13.71 -13.51 -3.08
N PHE A 174 -13.96 -14.34 -2.07
CA PHE A 174 -13.89 -13.92 -0.68
C PHE A 174 -12.45 -13.83 -0.23
N GLU A 175 -11.60 -14.77 -0.65
CA GLU A 175 -10.16 -14.77 -0.40
C GLU A 175 -9.49 -13.51 -0.95
N HIS A 176 -9.78 -13.14 -2.20
CA HIS A 176 -9.29 -11.88 -2.75
C HIS A 176 -9.86 -10.65 -2.04
N ALA A 177 -11.18 -10.60 -1.83
CA ALA A 177 -11.82 -9.42 -1.27
C ALA A 177 -11.45 -9.18 0.20
N ILE A 178 -11.23 -10.23 1.00
CA ILE A 178 -10.85 -10.09 2.41
C ILE A 178 -9.44 -9.51 2.58
N ALA A 179 -8.54 -9.79 1.64
CA ALA A 179 -7.21 -9.17 1.63
C ALA A 179 -7.30 -7.66 1.45
N ASP A 180 -8.07 -7.20 0.46
CA ASP A 180 -8.32 -5.76 0.22
C ASP A 180 -9.08 -5.11 1.38
N PHE A 181 -10.02 -5.82 2.00
CA PHE A 181 -10.68 -5.34 3.22
C PHE A 181 -9.68 -5.17 4.37
N GLY A 182 -8.80 -6.15 4.62
CA GLY A 182 -7.76 -6.06 5.63
C GLY A 182 -6.84 -4.86 5.41
N GLN A 183 -6.45 -4.62 4.16
CA GLN A 183 -5.68 -3.43 3.78
C GLN A 183 -6.42 -2.14 4.09
N SER A 184 -7.71 -2.05 3.75
CA SER A 184 -8.51 -0.84 3.99
C SER A 184 -8.71 -0.52 5.47
N GLN A 185 -8.61 -1.53 6.34
CA GLN A 185 -8.76 -1.39 7.79
C GLN A 185 -7.42 -1.18 8.51
N GLY A 186 -6.30 -1.30 7.80
CA GLY A 186 -4.97 -1.24 8.40
C GLY A 186 -3.90 -1.02 7.33
N ASN A 187 -3.10 -2.04 7.07
CA ASN A 187 -2.00 -2.01 6.11
C ASN A 187 -1.99 -3.26 5.23
N VAL A 188 -1.08 -3.30 4.26
CA VAL A 188 -0.93 -4.46 3.36
C VAL A 188 -0.70 -5.76 4.13
N VAL A 189 0.07 -5.72 5.22
CA VAL A 189 0.35 -6.90 6.06
C VAL A 189 -0.93 -7.45 6.69
N THR A 190 -1.82 -6.58 7.17
CA THR A 190 -3.14 -6.95 7.70
C THR A 190 -3.98 -7.64 6.62
N GLY A 191 -3.88 -7.20 5.36
CA GLY A 191 -4.49 -7.86 4.22
C GLY A 191 -3.97 -9.29 4.02
N PHE A 192 -2.65 -9.49 4.05
CA PHE A 192 -2.06 -10.83 3.96
C PHE A 192 -2.44 -11.73 5.13
N VAL A 193 -2.47 -11.21 6.36
CA VAL A 193 -2.93 -11.93 7.55
C VAL A 193 -4.36 -12.45 7.34
N LEU A 194 -5.27 -11.60 6.88
CA LEU A 194 -6.65 -12.02 6.64
C LEU A 194 -6.78 -13.00 5.46
N ALA A 195 -5.94 -12.89 4.45
CA ALA A 195 -5.86 -13.85 3.35
C ALA A 195 -5.39 -15.23 3.83
N ASP A 196 -4.30 -15.27 4.61
CA ASP A 196 -3.79 -16.51 5.23
C ASP A 196 -4.80 -17.08 6.24
N MET A 197 -5.65 -16.25 6.87
CA MET A 197 -6.74 -16.75 7.73
C MET A 197 -7.86 -17.45 6.97
N VAL A 198 -8.08 -17.20 5.67
CA VAL A 198 -9.12 -17.85 4.85
C VAL A 198 -8.58 -18.90 3.89
N ASP A 199 -7.27 -18.86 3.61
CA ASP A 199 -6.54 -19.85 2.83
C ASP A 199 -5.18 -20.15 3.51
N PRO A 200 -5.17 -20.86 4.66
CA PRO A 200 -3.95 -21.07 5.47
C PRO A 200 -2.86 -21.87 4.76
N GLU A 201 -3.27 -22.77 3.87
CA GLU A 201 -2.37 -23.60 3.08
C GLU A 201 -1.98 -22.95 1.75
N ARG A 202 -2.43 -21.71 1.49
CA ARG A 202 -2.20 -20.95 0.24
C ARG A 202 -2.50 -21.77 -1.01
N ARG A 203 -3.65 -22.45 -1.02
CA ARG A 203 -4.11 -23.28 -2.14
C ARG A 203 -4.60 -22.44 -3.32
N THR A 204 -4.96 -21.18 -3.09
CA THR A 204 -5.41 -20.23 -4.12
C THR A 204 -4.28 -19.30 -4.55
N SER A 205 -4.42 -18.67 -5.73
CA SER A 205 -3.50 -17.61 -6.20
C SER A 205 -3.65 -16.29 -5.45
N THR A 206 -4.53 -16.22 -4.43
CA THR A 206 -4.92 -14.97 -3.76
C THR A 206 -3.73 -14.18 -3.23
N ALA A 207 -2.83 -14.84 -2.49
CA ALA A 207 -1.70 -14.17 -1.86
C ALA A 207 -0.73 -13.60 -2.92
N ASP A 208 -0.47 -14.36 -3.98
CA ASP A 208 0.40 -13.94 -5.08
C ASP A 208 -0.23 -12.77 -5.86
N ASP A 209 -1.48 -12.91 -6.30
CA ASP A 209 -2.22 -11.89 -7.03
C ASP A 209 -2.33 -10.59 -6.22
N TYR A 210 -2.60 -10.71 -4.92
CA TYR A 210 -2.67 -9.58 -4.01
C TYR A 210 -1.29 -8.90 -3.86
N GLY A 211 -0.21 -9.66 -3.68
CA GLY A 211 1.15 -9.13 -3.60
C GLY A 211 1.59 -8.41 -4.87
N TYR A 212 1.36 -8.99 -6.04
CA TYR A 212 1.66 -8.37 -7.33
C TYR A 212 0.90 -7.06 -7.53
N LYS A 213 -0.35 -6.98 -7.07
CA LYS A 213 -1.15 -5.74 -7.12
C LYS A 213 -0.54 -4.62 -6.28
N GLN A 214 0.09 -4.93 -5.15
CA GLN A 214 0.63 -3.89 -4.26
C GLN A 214 1.78 -3.10 -4.90
N LEU A 215 2.58 -3.75 -5.75
CA LEU A 215 3.77 -3.14 -6.37
C LEU A 215 3.45 -1.82 -7.12
N PRO A 216 2.45 -1.77 -8.02
CA PRO A 216 2.00 -0.50 -8.59
C PRO A 216 0.99 0.25 -7.71
N TYR A 217 0.22 -0.44 -6.86
CA TYR A 217 -0.86 0.18 -6.09
C TYR A 217 -0.32 1.12 -5.00
N GLU A 218 0.66 0.71 -4.20
CA GLU A 218 1.14 1.53 -3.07
C GLU A 218 1.75 2.87 -3.52
N PRO A 219 2.67 2.92 -4.52
CA PRO A 219 3.29 4.18 -4.95
C PRO A 219 2.34 5.13 -5.69
N ILE A 220 1.20 4.63 -6.18
CA ILE A 220 0.24 5.44 -6.96
C ILE A 220 -0.98 5.82 -6.11
N LEU A 221 -1.61 4.84 -5.47
CA LEU A 221 -2.90 4.94 -4.78
C LEU A 221 -2.82 4.72 -3.27
N GLY A 222 -2.00 3.79 -2.79
CA GLY A 222 -1.94 3.35 -1.39
C GLY A 222 -1.26 4.32 -0.42
N GLY A 223 -1.26 5.61 -0.73
CA GLY A 223 -0.53 6.66 0.02
C GLY A 223 0.50 7.41 -0.83
N GLY A 224 0.75 6.94 -2.06
CA GLY A 224 1.65 7.58 -3.00
C GLY A 224 1.04 8.74 -3.79
N LEU A 225 1.29 8.78 -5.10
CA LEU A 225 1.13 9.97 -5.92
C LEU A 225 -0.26 10.63 -5.84
N LEU A 226 -1.33 9.89 -6.07
CA LEU A 226 -2.68 10.45 -6.11
C LEU A 226 -3.15 10.93 -4.73
N THR A 227 -2.81 10.19 -3.68
CA THR A 227 -3.15 10.57 -2.30
C THR A 227 -2.39 11.81 -1.88
N ALA A 228 -1.09 11.88 -2.15
CA ALA A 228 -0.27 13.03 -1.83
C ALA A 228 -0.64 14.27 -2.66
N MET A 229 -1.13 14.07 -3.89
CA MET A 229 -1.62 15.16 -4.76
C MET A 229 -3.06 15.55 -4.53
N SER A 230 -3.80 14.84 -3.68
CA SER A 230 -5.21 15.15 -3.42
C SER A 230 -5.41 16.58 -2.91
N VAL A 231 -4.60 17.04 -1.93
CA VAL A 231 -4.74 18.39 -1.37
C VAL A 231 -4.44 19.46 -2.41
N PRO A 232 -3.28 19.47 -3.10
CA PRO A 232 -3.01 20.47 -4.14
C PRO A 232 -4.03 20.47 -5.28
N LEU A 233 -4.50 19.28 -5.70
CA LEU A 233 -5.55 19.17 -6.71
C LEU A 233 -6.87 19.76 -6.21
N ILE A 234 -7.30 19.42 -5.00
CA ILE A 234 -8.53 19.96 -4.40
C ILE A 234 -8.44 21.49 -4.26
N THR A 235 -7.29 22.03 -3.88
CA THR A 235 -7.10 23.49 -3.79
C THR A 235 -7.06 24.18 -5.16
N GLY A 236 -6.58 23.49 -6.20
CA GLY A 236 -6.45 24.04 -7.55
C GLY A 236 -7.74 23.98 -8.37
N ILE A 237 -8.39 22.82 -8.44
CA ILE A 237 -9.60 22.59 -9.26
C ILE A 237 -10.90 22.61 -8.45
N GLY A 238 -10.81 22.65 -7.11
CA GLY A 238 -11.96 22.62 -6.21
C GLY A 238 -12.41 21.20 -5.84
N LEU A 239 -12.98 21.07 -4.64
CA LEU A 239 -13.49 19.81 -4.11
C LEU A 239 -14.53 19.13 -5.02
N PRO A 240 -15.56 19.83 -5.56
CA PRO A 240 -16.57 19.18 -6.40
C PRO A 240 -15.98 18.57 -7.67
N ALA A 241 -15.08 19.29 -8.35
CA ALA A 241 -14.44 18.81 -9.59
C ALA A 241 -13.56 17.60 -9.31
N PHE A 242 -12.76 17.64 -8.23
CA PHE A 242 -11.95 16.51 -7.81
C PHE A 242 -12.83 15.29 -7.50
N THR A 243 -13.89 15.44 -6.71
CA THR A 243 -14.79 14.34 -6.36
C THR A 243 -15.47 13.73 -7.59
N ILE A 244 -15.96 14.55 -8.52
CA ILE A 244 -16.56 14.06 -9.77
C ILE A 244 -15.52 13.30 -10.60
N ALA A 245 -14.32 13.85 -10.77
CA ALA A 245 -13.26 13.21 -11.54
C ALA A 245 -12.85 11.86 -10.91
N SER A 246 -12.68 11.80 -9.59
CA SER A 246 -12.37 10.55 -8.88
C SER A 246 -13.49 9.52 -9.01
N PHE A 247 -14.76 9.94 -8.91
CA PHE A 247 -15.91 9.06 -9.06
C PHE A 247 -16.03 8.52 -10.49
N VAL A 248 -15.84 9.37 -11.50
CA VAL A 248 -15.84 8.96 -12.91
C VAL A 248 -14.70 7.97 -13.17
N LEU A 249 -13.50 8.23 -12.67
CA LEU A 249 -12.37 7.31 -12.81
C LEU A 249 -12.67 5.95 -12.17
N LEU A 250 -13.20 5.94 -10.94
CA LEU A 250 -13.64 4.73 -10.24
C LEU A 250 -14.69 3.96 -11.06
N ALA A 251 -15.70 4.67 -11.59
CA ALA A 251 -16.75 4.06 -12.38
C ALA A 251 -16.22 3.48 -13.71
N LEU A 252 -15.34 4.20 -14.41
CA LEU A 252 -14.73 3.74 -15.65
C LEU A 252 -13.87 2.49 -15.44
N VAL A 253 -12.96 2.54 -14.46
CA VAL A 253 -12.08 1.40 -14.12
C VAL A 253 -12.92 0.22 -13.62
N GLY A 254 -13.93 0.48 -12.79
CA GLY A 254 -14.81 -0.55 -12.27
C GLY A 254 -15.65 -1.24 -13.36
N VAL A 255 -16.27 -0.46 -14.25
CA VAL A 255 -17.04 -0.99 -15.39
C VAL A 255 -16.12 -1.74 -16.35
N TRP A 256 -14.92 -1.22 -16.64
CA TRP A 256 -13.93 -1.89 -17.47
C TRP A 256 -13.49 -3.24 -16.88
N GLY A 257 -13.20 -3.28 -15.57
CA GLY A 257 -12.88 -4.52 -14.85
C GLY A 257 -14.01 -5.54 -14.90
N MET A 258 -15.25 -5.09 -14.69
CA MET A 258 -16.44 -5.96 -14.79
C MET A 258 -16.69 -6.45 -16.24
N ARG A 259 -16.39 -5.65 -17.27
CA ARG A 259 -16.54 -6.06 -18.68
C ARG A 259 -15.51 -7.10 -19.10
N ARG A 260 -14.24 -6.95 -18.69
CA ARG A 260 -13.19 -7.94 -18.95
C ARG A 260 -13.53 -9.32 -18.36
N ARG A 261 -14.23 -9.35 -17.23
CA ARG A 261 -14.75 -10.57 -16.63
C ARG A 261 -15.76 -11.31 -17.53
N SER A 262 -16.58 -10.59 -18.29
CA SER A 262 -17.58 -11.20 -19.18
C SER A 262 -16.93 -11.93 -20.36
N THR A 263 -15.83 -11.42 -20.89
CA THR A 263 -15.09 -12.02 -22.01
C THR A 263 -14.35 -13.30 -21.60
N ASN A 264 -13.78 -13.37 -20.39
CA ASN A 264 -13.09 -14.57 -19.89
C ASN A 264 -14.04 -15.68 -19.41
N ARG A 265 -15.36 -15.49 -19.46
CA ARG A 265 -16.36 -16.54 -19.21
C ARG A 265 -16.79 -17.29 -20.47
N VAL A 266 -16.42 -16.78 -21.65
CA VAL A 266 -16.85 -17.30 -22.96
C VAL A 266 -15.71 -18.08 -23.66
N ALA A 267 -14.48 -18.01 -23.12
CA ALA A 267 -13.35 -18.84 -23.49
C ALA A 267 -13.12 -19.91 -22.42
#